data_AF-A0A7G2JYS0-F1
#
_entry.id   AF-A0A7G2JYS0-F1
#
_cell.length_a   1.000
_cell.length_b   1.000
_cell.length_c   1.000
_cell.angle_alpha   90.00
_cell.angle_beta   90.00
_cell.angle_gamma   90.00
#
_symmetry.space_group_name_H-M   'P 1'
#
loop_
_entity.id
_entity.type
_entity.pdbx_description
1 polymer ?
#
loop_
_entity_poly.entity_id
_entity_poly.type
_entity_poly.pdbx_seq_one_letter_code
_entity_poly.pdbx_strand_id
1 'polypeptide(L)'
;MIKSETVRKRFAKILTSNIRNILQKYYEETAVVRHWDYIEVRSKNEENSEELFKRNGWDLTDLGSGMLSDSETEDTLKAMQSKGYLCEPHGAIAYQVLKDQLKASETGIFLCTAHPAKFKESVERILGIQLPLPETLDKHNQLPLLSDEMDNDFAQLRAYLLKS
;
A
#
# COMPACT_ATOMS: atom_id res chain seq x y z
N MET A 1 -4.77 -14.11 -9.25
CA MET A 1 -4.57 -12.66 -9.02
C MET A 1 -4.60 -12.43 -7.51
N ILE A 2 -3.52 -11.88 -6.95
CA ILE A 2 -3.34 -11.75 -5.48
C ILE A 2 -4.39 -10.86 -4.81
N LYS A 3 -5.13 -10.07 -5.59
CA LYS A 3 -6.24 -9.23 -5.14
C LYS A 3 -7.34 -9.17 -6.22
N SER A 4 -8.60 -9.12 -5.83
CA SER A 4 -9.67 -8.70 -6.75
C SER A 4 -9.49 -7.22 -7.16
N GLU A 5 -10.05 -6.83 -8.29
CA GLU A 5 -9.97 -5.45 -8.78
C GLU A 5 -10.53 -4.46 -7.75
N THR A 6 -11.60 -4.84 -7.04
CA THR A 6 -12.21 -4.07 -5.96
C THR A 6 -11.28 -3.91 -4.75
N VAL A 7 -10.52 -4.95 -4.38
CA VAL A 7 -9.53 -4.88 -3.29
C VAL A 7 -8.33 -4.01 -3.69
N ARG A 8 -7.85 -4.07 -4.95
CA ARG A 8 -6.82 -3.15 -5.44
C ARG A 8 -7.28 -1.70 -5.35
N LYS A 9 -8.49 -1.38 -5.81
CA LYS A 9 -9.06 -0.01 -5.77
C LYS A 9 -9.20 0.51 -4.33
N ARG A 10 -9.73 -0.31 -3.40
CA ARG A 10 -9.86 0.08 -1.97
C ARG A 10 -8.50 0.26 -1.32
N PHE A 11 -7.56 -0.63 -1.56
CA PHE A 11 -6.22 -0.54 -0.99
C PHE A 11 -5.46 0.69 -1.49
N ALA A 12 -5.44 0.92 -2.81
CA ALA A 12 -4.80 2.09 -3.38
C ALA A 12 -5.41 3.39 -2.82
N LYS A 13 -6.74 3.44 -2.63
CA LYS A 13 -7.41 4.58 -1.98
C LYS A 13 -6.94 4.80 -0.53
N ILE A 14 -6.85 3.75 0.28
CA ILE A 14 -6.39 3.83 1.68
C ILE A 14 -4.93 4.26 1.73
N LEU A 15 -4.06 3.63 0.93
CA LEU A 15 -2.63 3.93 0.90
C LEU A 15 -2.37 5.37 0.43
N THR A 16 -3.04 5.82 -0.64
CA THR A 16 -3.02 7.21 -1.09
C THR A 16 -3.44 8.17 0.03
N SER A 17 -4.51 7.86 0.76
CA SER A 17 -4.98 8.71 1.86
C SER A 17 -4.00 8.76 3.02
N ASN A 18 -3.40 7.62 3.40
CA ASN A 18 -2.45 7.54 4.50
C ASN A 18 -1.16 8.31 4.18
N ILE A 19 -0.60 8.08 2.99
CA ILE A 19 0.59 8.80 2.51
C ILE A 19 0.33 10.30 2.54
N ARG A 20 -0.83 10.75 2.01
CA ARG A 20 -1.21 12.16 2.03
C ARG A 20 -1.30 12.73 3.45
N ASN A 21 -2.05 12.06 4.33
CA ASN A 21 -2.29 12.54 5.70
C ASN A 21 -1.02 12.61 6.56
N ILE A 22 -0.03 11.77 6.28
CA ILE A 22 1.26 11.81 6.98
C ILE A 22 2.12 12.92 6.39
N LEU A 23 2.36 12.91 5.08
CA LEU A 23 3.31 13.82 4.44
C LEU A 23 2.88 15.28 4.47
N GLN A 24 1.57 15.57 4.36
CA GLN A 24 1.06 16.94 4.42
C GLN A 24 1.32 17.63 5.78
N LYS A 25 1.60 16.86 6.85
CA LYS A 25 1.99 17.44 8.15
C LYS A 25 3.41 18.03 8.13
N TYR A 26 4.25 17.54 7.23
CA TYR A 26 5.66 17.92 7.13
C TYR A 26 5.92 18.80 5.90
N TYR A 27 5.11 18.66 4.86
CA TYR A 27 5.21 19.44 3.62
C TYR A 27 3.82 19.72 3.04
N GLU A 28 3.31 20.94 3.24
CA GLU A 28 1.95 21.36 2.87
C GLU A 28 1.68 21.26 1.35
N GLU A 29 2.76 21.40 0.56
CA GLU A 29 2.76 21.29 -0.89
C GLU A 29 2.83 19.84 -1.39
N THR A 30 2.67 18.80 -0.55
CA THR A 30 2.62 17.42 -1.05
C THR A 30 1.32 17.15 -1.82
N ALA A 31 1.47 16.66 -3.05
CA ALA A 31 0.45 16.02 -3.87
C ALA A 31 0.65 14.49 -3.87
N VAL A 32 -0.43 13.75 -3.61
CA VAL A 32 -0.43 12.29 -3.73
C VAL A 32 -1.49 11.91 -4.75
N VAL A 33 -1.01 11.48 -5.92
CA VAL A 33 -1.81 11.13 -7.09
C VAL A 33 -1.88 9.61 -7.19
N ARG A 34 -3.09 9.10 -7.38
CA ARG A 34 -3.32 7.66 -7.56
C ARG A 34 -3.47 7.39 -9.04
N HIS A 35 -2.54 6.64 -9.62
CA HIS A 35 -2.64 6.07 -10.94
C HIS A 35 -3.29 4.68 -10.86
N TRP A 36 -3.58 4.09 -12.02
CA TRP A 36 -4.20 2.76 -12.10
C TRP A 36 -3.30 1.67 -11.51
N ASP A 37 -1.99 1.79 -11.71
CA ASP A 37 -0.95 0.80 -11.45
C ASP A 37 0.06 1.24 -10.38
N TYR A 38 0.18 2.54 -10.10
CA TYR A 38 1.06 3.08 -9.04
C TYR A 38 0.46 4.27 -8.29
N ILE A 39 1.12 4.68 -7.20
CA ILE A 39 0.83 5.92 -6.48
C ILE A 39 2.04 6.83 -6.65
N GLU A 40 1.79 8.04 -7.12
CA GLU A 40 2.80 9.07 -7.28
C GLU A 40 2.71 10.06 -6.12
N VAL A 41 3.83 10.34 -5.49
CA VAL A 41 3.96 11.40 -4.48
C VAL A 41 4.87 12.46 -5.08
N ARG A 42 4.35 13.67 -5.27
CA ARG A 42 5.08 14.79 -5.85
C ARG A 42 4.78 16.08 -5.09
N SER A 43 5.51 17.14 -5.39
CA SER A 43 5.10 18.47 -4.97
C SER A 43 3.96 18.98 -5.86
N LYS A 44 3.03 19.76 -5.31
CA LYS A 44 1.98 20.49 -6.04
C LYS A 44 2.59 21.56 -6.94
N ASN A 45 3.73 22.12 -6.52
CA ASN A 45 4.54 22.96 -7.37
C ASN A 45 5.48 22.05 -8.18
N GLU A 46 5.32 22.00 -9.50
CA GLU A 46 6.12 21.14 -10.39
C GLU A 46 7.62 21.48 -10.35
N GLU A 47 7.97 22.75 -10.12
CA GLU A 47 9.35 23.19 -9.88
C GLU A 47 9.94 22.53 -8.62
N ASN A 48 9.07 22.16 -7.66
CA ASN A 48 9.46 21.62 -6.37
C ASN A 48 9.66 20.09 -6.34
N SER A 49 9.27 19.37 -7.39
CA SER A 49 9.44 17.90 -7.45
C SER A 49 10.92 17.50 -7.45
N GLU A 50 11.73 18.23 -8.20
CA GLU A 50 13.19 18.14 -8.18
C GLU A 50 13.79 19.00 -7.06
N GLU A 51 13.09 20.01 -6.54
CA GLU A 51 13.64 20.97 -5.57
C GLU A 51 14.11 20.33 -4.26
N LEU A 52 13.47 19.26 -3.78
CA LEU A 52 14.01 18.56 -2.60
C LEU A 52 15.40 17.98 -2.91
N PHE A 53 15.57 17.38 -4.08
CA PHE A 53 16.86 16.82 -4.52
C PHE A 53 17.84 17.96 -4.85
N LYS A 54 17.42 18.98 -5.62
CA LYS A 54 18.22 20.16 -5.97
C LYS A 54 18.69 20.96 -4.74
N ARG A 55 17.80 21.25 -3.78
CA ARG A 55 18.16 21.98 -2.54
C ARG A 55 19.16 21.22 -1.69
N ASN A 56 19.07 19.90 -1.67
CA ASN A 56 19.98 19.06 -0.90
C ASN A 56 21.20 18.60 -1.72
N GLY A 57 21.29 18.97 -3.01
CA GLY A 57 22.36 18.54 -3.90
C GLY A 57 22.37 17.03 -4.19
N TRP A 58 21.22 16.36 -4.11
CA TRP A 58 21.05 14.93 -4.38
C TRP A 58 20.73 14.68 -5.85
N ASP A 59 21.19 13.55 -6.39
CA ASP A 59 20.85 13.11 -7.74
C ASP A 59 19.62 12.19 -7.70
N LEU A 60 18.66 12.40 -8.61
CA LEU A 60 17.48 11.52 -8.71
C LEU A 60 17.86 10.08 -9.09
N THR A 61 19.00 9.90 -9.76
CA THR A 61 19.53 8.56 -10.11
C THR A 61 19.96 7.75 -8.88
N ASP A 62 20.14 8.39 -7.71
CA ASP A 62 20.40 7.69 -6.45
C ASP A 62 19.14 7.00 -5.89
N LEU A 63 17.95 7.30 -6.42
CA LEU A 63 16.70 6.68 -5.98
C LEU A 63 16.47 5.32 -6.65
N GLY A 64 16.62 4.26 -5.86
CA GLY A 64 16.29 2.90 -6.27
C GLY A 64 14.78 2.71 -6.52
N SER A 65 14.44 1.97 -7.57
CA SER A 65 13.07 1.54 -7.87
C SER A 65 13.04 0.11 -8.40
N GLY A 66 11.90 -0.57 -8.30
CA GLY A 66 11.77 -1.95 -8.75
C GLY A 66 10.31 -2.40 -8.74
N MET A 67 10.07 -3.56 -9.36
CA MET A 67 8.75 -4.17 -9.43
C MET A 67 8.86 -5.69 -9.31
N LEU A 68 7.80 -6.30 -8.78
CA LEU A 68 7.64 -7.75 -8.76
C LEU A 68 6.32 -8.12 -9.46
N SER A 69 6.33 -9.26 -10.12
CA SER A 69 5.12 -9.98 -10.54
C SER A 69 4.39 -10.57 -9.33
N ASP A 70 3.13 -10.98 -9.55
CA ASP A 70 2.36 -11.71 -8.54
C ASP A 70 3.13 -12.98 -8.09
N SER A 71 3.68 -13.79 -9.02
CA SER A 71 4.42 -15.01 -8.68
C SER A 71 5.67 -14.74 -7.84
N GLU A 72 6.47 -13.74 -8.20
CA GLU A 72 7.66 -13.36 -7.41
C GLU A 72 7.25 -12.90 -6.01
N THR A 73 6.13 -12.16 -5.90
CA THR A 73 5.61 -11.72 -4.60
C THR A 73 5.20 -12.92 -3.73
N GLU A 74 4.58 -13.95 -4.31
CA GLU A 74 4.22 -15.18 -3.58
C GLU A 74 5.46 -15.93 -3.08
N ASP A 75 6.48 -16.05 -3.92
CA ASP A 75 7.72 -16.76 -3.57
C ASP A 75 8.53 -16.01 -2.52
N THR A 76 8.59 -14.68 -2.60
CA THR A 76 9.18 -13.85 -1.54
C THR A 76 8.43 -14.03 -0.22
N LEU A 77 7.09 -14.04 -0.23
CA LEU A 77 6.26 -14.26 0.96
C LEU A 77 6.59 -15.59 1.64
N LYS A 78 6.68 -16.68 0.87
CA LYS A 78 7.08 -18.01 1.38
C LYS A 78 8.50 -17.98 1.95
N ALA A 79 9.43 -17.31 1.28
CA ALA A 79 10.82 -17.19 1.72
C ALA A 79 10.98 -16.35 3.00
N MET A 80 10.13 -15.33 3.21
CA MET A 80 10.09 -14.57 4.47
C MET A 80 9.52 -15.42 5.60
N GLN A 81 8.43 -16.15 5.32
CA GLN A 81 7.80 -17.03 6.30
C GLN A 81 8.75 -18.15 6.75
N SER A 82 9.51 -18.76 5.83
CA SER A 82 10.48 -19.81 6.18
C SER A 82 11.61 -19.31 7.07
N LYS A 83 11.85 -17.99 7.09
CA LYS A 83 12.76 -17.30 8.02
C LYS A 83 12.10 -16.87 9.33
N GLY A 84 10.83 -17.22 9.54
CA GLY A 84 10.06 -16.88 10.72
C GLY A 84 9.41 -15.49 10.69
N TYR A 85 9.39 -14.79 9.54
CA TYR A 85 8.76 -13.47 9.43
C TYR A 85 7.47 -13.55 8.62
N LEU A 86 6.34 -13.43 9.32
CA LEU A 86 5.01 -13.38 8.70
C LEU A 86 4.76 -11.97 8.12
N CYS A 87 4.83 -11.86 6.80
CA CYS A 87 4.60 -10.62 6.07
C CYS A 87 3.28 -10.67 5.27
N GLU A 88 3.04 -9.61 4.53
CA GLU A 88 1.92 -9.46 3.61
C GLU A 88 2.43 -9.01 2.22
N PRO A 89 1.64 -9.12 1.15
CA PRO A 89 2.14 -8.92 -0.21
C PRO A 89 2.88 -7.59 -0.47
N HIS A 90 2.49 -6.45 0.11
CA HIS A 90 3.18 -5.16 -0.17
C HIS A 90 4.55 -5.09 0.50
N GLY A 91 4.64 -5.54 1.75
CA GLY A 91 5.89 -5.66 2.48
C GLY A 91 6.86 -6.63 1.81
N ALA A 92 6.36 -7.71 1.20
CA ALA A 92 7.17 -8.64 0.43
C ALA A 92 7.78 -7.98 -0.82
N ILE A 93 7.01 -7.17 -1.57
CA ILE A 93 7.54 -6.40 -2.71
C ILE A 93 8.65 -5.46 -2.24
N ALA A 94 8.39 -4.66 -1.20
CA ALA A 94 9.38 -3.72 -0.66
C ALA A 94 10.64 -4.44 -0.14
N TYR A 95 10.48 -5.56 0.55
CA TYR A 95 11.57 -6.39 1.04
C TYR A 95 12.44 -6.93 -0.10
N GLN A 96 11.82 -7.48 -1.15
CA GLN A 96 12.56 -8.08 -2.25
C GLN A 96 13.33 -7.02 -3.05
N VAL A 97 12.67 -5.92 -3.43
CA VAL A 97 13.34 -4.81 -4.14
C VAL A 97 14.49 -4.23 -3.32
N LEU A 98 14.28 -4.03 -2.01
CA LEU A 98 15.35 -3.60 -1.10
C LEU A 98 16.49 -4.61 -1.08
N LYS A 99 16.19 -5.90 -0.91
CA LYS A 99 17.19 -6.96 -0.83
C LYS A 99 18.03 -7.06 -2.11
N ASP A 100 17.43 -6.86 -3.27
CA ASP A 100 18.12 -6.95 -4.57
C ASP A 100 19.04 -5.75 -4.82
N GLN A 101 18.79 -4.62 -4.17
CA GLN A 101 19.57 -3.38 -4.32
C GLN A 101 20.53 -3.10 -3.15
N LEU A 102 20.36 -3.82 -2.02
CA LEU A 102 21.13 -3.61 -0.79
C LEU A 102 22.58 -4.09 -0.95
N LYS A 103 23.54 -3.21 -0.68
CA LYS A 103 24.97 -3.57 -0.69
C LYS A 103 25.33 -4.29 0.61
N ALA A 104 26.38 -5.12 0.56
CA ALA A 104 26.79 -5.96 1.69
C ALA A 104 27.11 -5.19 3.00
N SER A 105 27.50 -3.91 2.89
CA SER A 105 27.83 -3.05 4.04
C SER A 105 26.64 -2.23 4.57
N GLU A 106 25.47 -2.33 3.93
CA GLU A 106 24.31 -1.49 4.25
C GLU A 106 23.32 -2.25 5.16
N THR A 107 22.60 -1.49 5.97
CA THR A 107 21.43 -2.01 6.71
C THR A 107 20.16 -1.53 6.04
N GLY A 108 19.39 -2.46 5.50
CA GLY A 108 18.13 -2.14 4.84
C GLY A 108 16.95 -2.12 5.81
N ILE A 109 16.05 -1.14 5.65
CA ILE A 109 14.75 -1.08 6.33
C ILE A 109 13.66 -1.03 5.26
N PHE A 110 12.66 -1.91 5.38
CA PHE A 110 11.46 -1.89 4.54
C PHE A 110 10.21 -1.64 5.39
N LEU A 111 9.19 -1.01 4.81
CA LEU A 111 7.97 -0.63 5.52
C LEU A 111 6.83 -1.58 5.17
N CYS A 112 6.32 -2.31 6.17
CA CYS A 112 5.07 -3.03 6.06
C CYS A 112 3.90 -2.06 6.22
N THR A 113 3.21 -1.76 5.12
CA THR A 113 2.14 -0.74 5.10
C THR A 113 0.80 -1.23 5.63
N ALA A 114 0.69 -2.53 5.91
CA ALA A 114 -0.51 -3.17 6.43
C ALA A 114 -0.19 -4.39 7.29
N HIS A 115 -1.14 -4.77 8.14
CA HIS A 115 -1.10 -6.05 8.85
C HIS A 115 -1.54 -7.20 7.93
N PRO A 116 -0.92 -8.41 7.98
CA PRO A 116 -1.29 -9.56 7.15
C PRO A 116 -2.77 -9.94 7.19
N ALA A 117 -3.42 -9.75 8.34
CA ALA A 117 -4.86 -9.99 8.51
C ALA A 117 -5.76 -9.20 7.55
N LYS A 118 -5.31 -8.04 7.02
CA LYS A 118 -6.06 -7.30 5.99
C LYS A 118 -6.10 -8.03 4.63
N PHE A 119 -5.23 -9.01 4.43
CA PHE A 119 -5.13 -9.84 3.23
C PHE A 119 -5.23 -11.32 3.57
N LYS A 120 -6.03 -11.66 4.59
CA LYS A 120 -6.16 -13.00 5.16
C LYS A 120 -6.25 -14.08 4.08
N GLU A 121 -7.24 -14.00 3.19
CA GLU A 121 -7.46 -14.99 2.14
C GLU A 121 -6.23 -15.21 1.25
N SER A 122 -5.59 -14.12 0.81
CA SER A 122 -4.39 -14.19 -0.03
C SER A 122 -3.21 -14.79 0.73
N VAL A 123 -2.98 -14.36 1.97
CA VAL A 123 -1.87 -14.85 2.81
C VAL A 123 -2.04 -16.32 3.13
N GLU A 124 -3.24 -16.74 3.53
CA GLU A 124 -3.54 -18.15 3.83
C GLU A 124 -3.38 -19.04 2.59
N ARG A 125 -3.87 -18.60 1.42
CA ARG A 125 -3.69 -19.33 0.16
C ARG A 125 -2.22 -19.47 -0.22
N ILE A 126 -1.44 -18.39 -0.12
CA ILE A 126 -0.03 -18.36 -0.55
C ILE A 126 0.85 -19.21 0.37
N LEU A 127 0.62 -19.10 1.68
CA LEU A 127 1.46 -19.72 2.70
C LEU A 127 0.94 -21.10 3.15
N GLY A 128 -0.28 -21.47 2.77
CA GLY A 128 -0.91 -22.72 3.21
C GLY A 128 -1.15 -22.77 4.71
N ILE A 129 -1.39 -21.63 5.35
CA ILE A 129 -1.61 -21.52 6.81
C ILE A 129 -3.00 -21.03 7.13
N GLN A 130 -3.44 -21.23 8.37
CA GLN A 130 -4.55 -20.49 8.95
C GLN A 130 -4.02 -19.27 9.71
N LEU A 131 -4.42 -18.09 9.29
CA LEU A 131 -3.99 -16.83 9.88
C LEU A 131 -4.92 -16.46 11.04
N PRO A 132 -4.40 -16.34 12.28
CA PRO A 132 -5.21 -15.89 13.39
C PRO A 132 -5.64 -14.43 13.15
N LEU A 133 -6.94 -14.16 13.28
CA LEU A 133 -7.45 -12.80 13.26
C LEU A 133 -7.24 -12.19 14.65
N PRO A 134 -6.67 -10.98 14.76
CA PRO A 134 -6.70 -10.22 16.00
C PRO A 134 -8.16 -10.03 16.44
N GLU A 135 -8.45 -10.18 17.75
CA GLU A 135 -9.83 -10.10 18.29
C GLU A 135 -10.59 -8.85 17.84
N THR A 136 -9.89 -7.73 17.68
CA THR A 136 -10.48 -6.46 17.22
C THR A 136 -11.01 -6.55 15.79
N LEU A 137 -10.32 -7.25 14.90
CA LEU A 137 -10.77 -7.48 13.51
C LEU A 137 -11.90 -8.51 13.45
N ASP A 138 -11.82 -9.56 14.28
CA ASP A 138 -12.82 -10.62 14.29
C ASP A 138 -14.20 -10.11 14.71
N LYS A 139 -14.25 -9.25 15.74
CA LYS A 139 -15.50 -8.60 16.19
C LYS A 139 -16.18 -7.80 15.08
N HIS A 140 -15.42 -7.09 14.25
CA HIS A 140 -15.98 -6.25 13.19
C HIS A 140 -16.42 -7.06 11.96
N ASN A 141 -15.77 -8.18 11.66
CA ASN A 141 -16.17 -9.06 10.54
C ASN A 141 -17.55 -9.71 10.74
N GLN A 142 -18.00 -9.83 11.99
CA GLN A 142 -19.31 -10.41 12.34
C GLN A 142 -20.45 -9.39 12.34
N LEU A 143 -20.14 -8.09 12.19
CA LEU A 143 -21.15 -7.04 12.14
C LEU A 143 -21.81 -6.99 10.76
N PRO A 144 -23.12 -6.69 10.68
CA PRO A 144 -23.78 -6.50 9.40
C PRO A 144 -23.15 -5.31 8.66
N LEU A 145 -23.01 -5.44 7.33
CA LEU A 145 -22.65 -4.30 6.48
C LEU A 145 -23.78 -3.29 6.50
N LEU A 146 -23.45 -2.05 6.89
CA LEU A 146 -24.37 -0.91 6.86
C LEU A 146 -24.16 -0.04 5.62
N SER A 147 -23.61 -0.61 4.55
CA SER A 147 -23.36 0.11 3.29
C SER A 147 -24.61 0.05 2.43
N ASP A 148 -25.09 1.21 1.98
CA ASP A 148 -26.14 1.28 0.96
C ASP A 148 -25.55 1.10 -0.45
N GLU A 149 -26.24 0.32 -1.28
CA GLU A 149 -25.91 0.18 -2.70
C GLU A 149 -26.61 1.27 -3.54
N MET A 150 -25.90 1.83 -4.51
CA MET A 150 -26.42 2.84 -5.43
C MET A 150 -25.70 2.74 -6.78
N ASP A 151 -26.33 3.27 -7.84
CA ASP A 151 -25.74 3.28 -9.17
C ASP A 151 -24.54 4.25 -9.20
N ASN A 152 -23.71 4.14 -10.23
CA ASN A 152 -22.61 5.07 -10.47
C ASN A 152 -23.13 6.42 -11.00
N ASP A 153 -23.97 7.09 -10.21
CA ASP A 153 -24.63 8.35 -10.54
C ASP A 153 -24.31 9.43 -9.49
N PHE A 154 -23.74 10.53 -9.96
CA PHE A 154 -23.33 11.63 -9.08
C PHE A 154 -24.51 12.34 -8.42
N ALA A 155 -25.63 12.50 -9.12
CA ALA A 155 -26.80 13.18 -8.57
C ALA A 155 -27.44 12.36 -7.45
N GLN A 156 -27.51 11.03 -7.62
CA GLN A 156 -27.97 10.08 -6.60
C GLN A 156 -27.07 10.11 -5.37
N LEU A 157 -25.74 10.03 -5.54
CA LEU A 157 -24.79 10.12 -4.43
C LEU A 157 -24.90 11.45 -3.69
N ARG A 158 -25.00 12.57 -4.43
CA ARG A 158 -25.16 13.91 -3.83
C ARG A 158 -26.46 14.02 -3.03
N ALA A 159 -27.58 13.55 -3.58
CA ALA A 159 -28.86 13.57 -2.88
C ALA A 159 -28.84 12.70 -1.63
N TYR A 160 -28.20 11.53 -1.70
CA TYR A 160 -28.02 10.63 -0.56
C TYR A 160 -27.22 11.29 0.57
N LEU A 161 -26.09 11.95 0.27
CA LEU A 161 -25.25 12.62 1.27
C LEU A 161 -25.90 13.87 1.89
N LEU A 162 -26.87 14.49 1.22
CA LEU A 162 -27.54 15.71 1.69
C LEU A 162 -28.89 15.43 2.40
N LYS A 163 -29.34 14.18 2.48
CA LYS A 163 -30.47 13.82 3.34
C LYS A 163 -30.06 14.00 4.80
N SER A 164 -30.66 14.99 5.46
CA SER A 164 -30.57 15.22 6.91
C SER A 164 -31.61 14.38 7.64
#